data_AF-X1LXY1-F1
#
_entry.id   AF-X1LXY1-F1
#
_cell.length_a   1.000
_cell.length_b   1.000
_cell.length_c   1.000
_cell.angle_alpha   90.00
_cell.angle_beta   90.00
_cell.angle_gamma   90.00
#
_symmetry.space_group_name_H-M   'P 1'
#
loop_
_entity.id
_entity.type
_entity.pdbx_description
1 polymer ?
#
loop_
_entity_poly.entity_id
_entity_poly.type
_entity_poly.pdbx_seq_one_letter_code
_entity_poly.pdbx_strand_id
1 'polypeptide(L)'
;MEKGTWEVKTGLAQMLKGGVIMDVVTPEQAKIAEEAGACAVMALERVPADIRATGGVARMADPLIIKAITETVSIPVMAKCRIGHFAEAQALEALGVDFMDESEVLTPADESHHIWKHDFKLPFVCGCRDLGEALRRIAEGAAMMRTKGEAGTGNIVEAVRHMRAVQDGIRRL
;
A
#
# COMPACT_ATOMS: atom_id res chain seq x y z
N MET A 1 1.08 17.03 16.40
CA MET A 1 1.76 16.74 15.12
C MET A 1 1.06 17.56 14.05
N GLU A 2 1.83 18.25 13.22
CA GLU A 2 1.31 18.91 12.01
C GLU A 2 0.72 17.83 11.08
N LYS A 3 -0.36 18.11 10.36
CA LYS A 3 -1.06 17.14 9.50
C LYS A 3 -0.98 17.56 8.04
N GLY A 4 -0.77 16.62 7.14
CA GLY A 4 -0.85 16.86 5.70
C GLY A 4 -2.30 17.14 5.31
N THR A 5 -2.53 18.15 4.47
CA THR A 5 -3.89 18.47 4.01
C THR A 5 -4.42 17.37 3.09
N TRP A 6 -5.74 17.20 3.07
CA TRP A 6 -6.39 16.22 2.20
C TRP A 6 -6.06 16.43 0.72
N GLU A 7 -5.98 17.70 0.29
CA GLU A 7 -5.62 18.10 -1.07
C GLU A 7 -4.21 17.65 -1.44
N VAL A 8 -3.23 17.79 -0.53
CA VAL A 8 -1.85 17.33 -0.75
C VAL A 8 -1.81 15.81 -0.86
N LYS A 9 -2.44 15.10 0.08
CA LYS A 9 -2.45 13.62 0.09
C LYS A 9 -3.07 13.04 -1.18
N THR A 10 -4.21 13.58 -1.59
CA THR A 10 -4.90 13.14 -2.81
C THR A 10 -4.13 13.57 -4.06
N GLY A 11 -3.57 14.78 -4.09
CA GLY A 11 -2.70 15.27 -5.16
C GLY A 11 -1.50 14.38 -5.43
N LEU A 12 -0.78 13.96 -4.38
CA LEU A 12 0.33 13.00 -4.48
C LEU A 12 -0.13 11.68 -5.11
N ALA A 13 -1.26 11.14 -4.68
CA ALA A 13 -1.81 9.91 -5.27
C ALA A 13 -2.21 10.08 -6.75
N GLN A 14 -2.69 11.26 -7.15
CA GLN A 14 -3.02 11.54 -8.56
C GLN A 14 -1.79 11.52 -9.48
N MET A 15 -0.61 11.90 -8.98
CA MET A 15 0.64 11.90 -9.76
C MET A 15 1.05 10.50 -10.25
N LEU A 16 0.58 9.45 -9.57
CA LEU A 16 0.90 8.05 -9.91
C LEU A 16 -0.01 7.45 -11.00
N LYS A 17 -1.03 8.20 -11.45
CA LYS A 17 -1.98 7.72 -12.47
C LYS A 17 -1.27 7.33 -13.77
N GLY A 18 -1.66 6.18 -14.31
CA GLY A 18 -1.12 5.64 -15.56
C GLY A 18 0.21 4.92 -15.42
N GLY A 19 0.83 4.92 -14.22
CA GLY A 19 2.06 4.18 -13.96
C GLY A 19 1.84 2.79 -13.36
N VAL A 20 2.95 2.09 -13.14
CA VAL A 20 3.02 0.80 -12.46
C VAL A 20 3.83 0.95 -11.18
N ILE A 21 3.30 0.40 -10.07
CA ILE A 21 4.00 0.30 -8.79
C ILE A 21 4.53 -1.13 -8.66
N MET A 22 5.82 -1.29 -8.37
CA MET A 22 6.46 -2.60 -8.30
C MET A 22 6.85 -2.97 -6.86
N ASP A 23 6.42 -4.16 -6.40
CA ASP A 23 6.87 -4.75 -5.14
C ASP A 23 8.36 -5.14 -5.25
N VAL A 24 9.18 -4.74 -4.28
CA VAL A 24 10.63 -4.99 -4.25
C VAL A 24 11.09 -5.37 -2.84
N VAL A 25 12.07 -6.27 -2.74
CA VAL A 25 12.63 -6.75 -1.47
C VAL A 25 14.12 -6.43 -1.30
N THR A 26 14.79 -5.93 -2.34
CA THR A 26 16.20 -5.49 -2.27
C THR A 26 16.42 -4.16 -3.01
N PRO A 27 17.49 -3.41 -2.69
CA PRO A 27 17.90 -2.23 -3.45
C PRO A 27 18.10 -2.49 -4.94
N GLU A 28 18.66 -3.64 -5.31
CA GLU A 28 18.90 -4.01 -6.70
C GLU A 28 17.59 -4.17 -7.47
N GLN A 29 16.57 -4.79 -6.85
CA GLN A 29 15.23 -4.89 -7.44
C GLN A 29 14.58 -3.51 -7.59
N ALA A 30 14.75 -2.64 -6.60
CA ALA A 30 14.27 -1.25 -6.69
C ALA A 30 14.90 -0.52 -7.87
N LYS A 31 16.21 -0.69 -8.08
CA LYS A 31 16.90 -0.08 -9.22
C LYS A 31 16.39 -0.60 -10.56
N ILE A 32 16.20 -1.91 -10.68
CA ILE A 32 15.63 -2.54 -11.89
C ILE A 32 14.21 -2.00 -12.15
N ALA A 33 13.39 -1.86 -11.10
CA ALA A 33 12.04 -1.33 -11.24
C ALA A 33 12.03 0.13 -11.74
N GLU A 34 12.91 0.97 -11.20
CA GLU A 34 13.08 2.35 -11.66
C GLU A 34 13.52 2.40 -13.13
N GLU A 35 14.53 1.62 -13.51
CA GLU A 35 15.04 1.56 -14.89
C GLU A 35 13.99 1.02 -15.88
N ALA A 36 13.09 0.16 -15.41
CA ALA A 36 11.97 -0.36 -16.19
C ALA A 36 10.79 0.63 -16.33
N GLY A 37 10.87 1.80 -15.69
CA GLY A 37 9.84 2.85 -15.77
C GLY A 37 8.71 2.70 -14.76
N ALA A 38 8.93 2.04 -13.62
CA ALA A 38 7.99 2.08 -12.50
C ALA A 38 7.77 3.53 -12.03
N CYS A 39 6.52 3.89 -11.71
CA CYS A 39 6.23 5.22 -11.17
C CYS A 39 6.50 5.32 -9.67
N ALA A 40 6.58 4.19 -8.97
CA ALA A 40 6.95 4.05 -7.57
C ALA A 40 7.34 2.59 -7.29
N VAL A 41 8.00 2.35 -6.17
CA VAL A 41 8.28 1.00 -5.65
C VAL A 41 7.59 0.77 -4.31
N MET A 42 7.27 -0.48 -4.00
CA MET A 42 6.69 -0.89 -2.73
C MET A 42 7.69 -1.79 -2.01
N ALA A 43 8.26 -1.29 -0.91
CA ALA A 43 9.22 -2.01 -0.08
C ALA A 43 8.51 -2.99 0.87
N LEU A 44 9.00 -4.23 0.89
CA LEU A 44 8.53 -5.32 1.74
C LEU A 44 9.65 -6.32 2.01
N GLU A 45 9.50 -7.13 3.06
CA GLU A 45 10.51 -8.14 3.42
C GLU A 45 10.47 -9.36 2.48
N ARG A 46 9.27 -9.75 2.03
CA ARG A 46 9.04 -10.94 1.19
C ARG A 46 7.86 -10.69 0.27
N VAL A 47 7.97 -11.11 -1.00
CA VAL A 47 6.87 -10.96 -1.97
C VAL A 47 5.65 -11.78 -1.55
N PRO A 48 4.42 -11.38 -1.94
CA PRO A 48 3.19 -12.06 -1.50
C PRO A 48 3.15 -13.58 -1.77
N ALA A 49 3.77 -14.04 -2.86
CA ALA A 49 3.88 -15.46 -3.18
C ALA A 49 4.70 -16.22 -2.11
N ASP A 50 5.83 -15.64 -1.69
CA ASP A 50 6.70 -16.21 -0.67
C ASP A 50 6.06 -16.16 0.71
N ILE A 51 5.35 -15.07 1.05
CA ILE A 51 4.57 -14.97 2.29
C ILE A 51 3.60 -16.15 2.41
N ARG A 52 2.89 -16.48 1.33
CA ARG A 52 1.96 -17.63 1.33
C ARG A 52 2.67 -18.97 1.46
N ALA A 53 3.76 -19.16 0.73
CA ALA A 53 4.49 -20.43 0.73
C ALA A 53 5.14 -20.73 2.09
N THR A 54 5.68 -19.69 2.74
CA THR A 54 6.37 -19.82 4.03
C THR A 54 5.43 -19.83 5.23
N GLY A 55 4.26 -19.19 5.12
CA GLY A 55 3.33 -19.03 6.22
C GLY A 55 3.91 -18.19 7.37
N GLY A 56 3.30 -18.30 8.55
CA GLY A 56 3.68 -17.53 9.73
C GLY A 56 3.19 -16.08 9.70
N VAL A 57 3.80 -15.24 10.54
CA VAL A 57 3.39 -13.85 10.72
C VAL A 57 4.19 -12.94 9.78
N ALA A 58 3.49 -12.27 8.86
CA ALA A 58 4.05 -11.24 7.99
C ALA A 58 3.84 -9.84 8.59
N ARG A 59 4.90 -9.03 8.66
CA ARG A 59 4.93 -7.72 9.33
C ARG A 59 5.46 -6.63 8.39
N MET A 60 5.54 -5.40 8.89
CA MET A 60 6.31 -4.32 8.25
C MET A 60 7.75 -4.77 8.00
N ALA A 61 8.33 -4.38 6.86
CA ALA A 61 9.72 -4.66 6.54
C ALA A 61 10.69 -4.02 7.53
N ASP A 62 11.88 -4.60 7.65
CA ASP A 62 12.96 -4.02 8.46
C ASP A 62 13.25 -2.57 7.99
N PRO A 63 13.29 -1.58 8.91
CA PRO A 63 13.65 -0.21 8.59
C PRO A 63 14.93 -0.05 7.78
N LEU A 64 15.93 -0.92 7.96
CA LEU A 64 17.18 -0.89 7.20
C LEU A 64 16.96 -1.23 5.72
N ILE A 65 16.07 -2.18 5.42
CA ILE A 65 15.71 -2.53 4.03
C ILE A 65 15.01 -1.34 3.37
N ILE A 66 14.05 -0.72 4.07
CA ILE A 66 13.30 0.43 3.56
C ILE A 66 14.25 1.60 3.27
N LYS A 67 15.17 1.91 4.19
CA LYS A 67 16.17 2.97 4.00
C LYS A 67 17.08 2.68 2.80
N ALA A 68 17.61 1.47 2.71
CA ALA A 68 18.49 1.09 1.61
C ALA A 68 17.79 1.22 0.25
N ILE A 69 16.52 0.82 0.15
CA ILE A 69 15.71 1.00 -1.07
C ILE A 69 15.50 2.49 -1.36
N THR A 70 15.11 3.27 -0.35
CA THR A 70 14.86 4.72 -0.48
C THR A 70 16.09 5.49 -0.94
N GLU A 71 17.28 5.11 -0.46
CA GLU A 71 18.55 5.74 -0.86
C GLU A 71 18.99 5.33 -2.28
N THR A 72 18.43 4.26 -2.85
CA THR A 72 18.88 3.69 -4.13
C THR A 72 18.13 4.24 -5.34
N VAL A 73 16.87 4.67 -5.17
CA VAL A 73 16.00 5.13 -6.25
C VAL A 73 15.54 6.57 -6.04
N SER A 74 15.20 7.23 -7.14
CA SER A 74 14.67 8.60 -7.15
C SER A 74 13.15 8.67 -7.26
N ILE A 75 12.51 7.55 -7.62
CA ILE A 75 11.04 7.41 -7.65
C ILE A 75 10.48 7.19 -6.24
N PRO A 76 9.21 7.55 -5.98
CA PRO A 76 8.58 7.37 -4.68
C PRO A 76 8.70 5.94 -4.13
N VAL A 77 8.95 5.84 -2.83
CA VAL A 77 9.02 4.58 -2.09
C VAL A 77 7.82 4.45 -1.17
N MET A 78 7.05 3.40 -1.37
CA MET A 78 5.95 3.01 -0.50
C MET A 78 6.38 1.88 0.42
N ALA A 79 5.71 1.71 1.56
CA ALA A 79 5.93 0.56 2.43
C ALA A 79 4.62 0.04 3.04
N LYS A 80 4.59 -1.26 3.33
CA LYS A 80 3.42 -1.93 3.91
C LYS A 80 3.46 -1.90 5.44
N CYS A 81 2.30 -1.67 6.04
CA CYS A 81 2.04 -1.92 7.47
C CYS A 81 0.83 -2.85 7.63
N ARG A 82 0.76 -3.51 8.78
CA ARG A 82 -0.36 -4.43 9.09
C ARG A 82 -1.65 -3.65 9.34
N ILE A 83 -2.78 -4.26 8.97
CA ILE A 83 -4.11 -3.71 9.28
C ILE A 83 -4.23 -3.44 10.78
N GLY A 84 -4.62 -2.21 11.11
CA GLY A 84 -4.81 -1.72 12.48
C GLY A 84 -3.52 -1.36 13.23
N HIS A 85 -2.33 -1.62 12.69
CA HIS A 85 -1.07 -1.42 13.40
C HIS A 85 -0.54 0.02 13.27
N PHE A 86 -1.21 0.98 13.91
CA PHE A 86 -0.86 2.41 13.83
C PHE A 86 0.60 2.71 14.24
N ALA A 87 1.21 1.93 15.14
CA ALA A 87 2.62 2.11 15.51
C ALA A 87 3.61 1.71 14.40
N GLU A 88 3.24 0.79 13.50
CA GLU A 88 4.08 0.48 12.31
C GLU A 88 3.97 1.64 11.33
N ALA A 89 2.76 2.18 11.12
CA ALA A 89 2.57 3.38 10.32
C ALA A 89 3.34 4.59 10.87
N GLN A 90 3.38 4.79 12.20
CA GLN A 90 4.18 5.85 12.81
C GLN A 90 5.68 5.67 12.54
N ALA A 91 6.17 4.43 12.59
CA ALA A 91 7.56 4.12 12.25
C ALA A 91 7.86 4.41 10.77
N LEU A 92 6.97 4.00 9.85
CA LEU A 92 7.10 4.28 8.42
C LEU A 92 7.09 5.80 8.13
N GLU A 93 6.20 6.55 8.77
CA GLU A 93 6.17 8.01 8.65
C GLU A 93 7.46 8.66 9.15
N ALA A 94 8.02 8.17 10.26
CA ALA A 94 9.30 8.65 10.78
C ALA A 94 10.50 8.27 9.88
N LEU A 95 10.40 7.17 9.14
CA LEU A 95 11.41 6.77 8.15
C LEU A 95 11.36 7.61 6.87
N GLY A 96 10.27 8.36 6.64
CA GLY A 96 10.14 9.25 5.49
C GLY A 96 9.79 8.53 4.19
N VAL A 97 9.02 7.43 4.24
CA VAL A 97 8.42 6.85 3.03
C VAL A 97 7.42 7.83 2.42
N ASP A 98 7.11 7.68 1.13
CA ASP A 98 6.19 8.58 0.43
C ASP A 98 4.72 8.19 0.63
N PHE A 99 4.44 6.89 0.76
CA PHE A 99 3.11 6.32 0.98
C PHE A 99 3.15 5.14 1.94
N MET A 100 2.06 4.95 2.69
CA MET A 100 1.84 3.76 3.52
C MET A 100 0.71 2.90 2.95
N ASP A 101 0.95 1.61 2.74
CA ASP A 101 -0.09 0.65 2.36
C ASP A 101 -0.54 -0.16 3.59
N GLU A 102 -1.74 0.12 4.08
CA GLU A 102 -2.37 -0.69 5.12
C GLU A 102 -2.90 -1.97 4.49
N SER A 103 -2.08 -3.03 4.55
CA SER A 103 -2.16 -4.14 3.62
C SER A 103 -2.72 -5.41 4.26
N GLU A 104 -3.77 -5.95 3.64
CA GLU A 104 -4.36 -7.25 3.96
C GLU A 104 -3.47 -8.45 3.62
N VAL A 105 -2.37 -8.22 2.90
CA VAL A 105 -1.40 -9.28 2.57
C VAL A 105 -0.50 -9.59 3.77
N LEU A 106 -0.37 -8.65 4.71
CA LEU A 106 0.30 -8.88 5.97
C LEU A 106 -0.67 -9.45 7.01
N THR A 107 -0.15 -10.08 8.05
CA THR A 107 -0.99 -10.61 9.13
C THR A 107 -1.65 -9.45 9.88
N PRO A 108 -2.99 -9.36 9.98
CA PRO A 108 -3.65 -8.27 10.70
C PRO A 108 -3.16 -8.13 12.13
N ALA A 109 -3.04 -6.90 12.61
CA ALA A 109 -2.72 -6.62 14.01
C ALA A 109 -3.97 -6.31 14.84
N ASP A 110 -5.00 -5.77 14.19
CA ASP A 110 -6.36 -5.61 14.74
C ASP A 110 -7.35 -6.19 13.73
N GLU A 111 -8.22 -7.09 14.18
CA GLU A 111 -9.24 -7.75 13.34
C GLU A 111 -10.52 -6.91 13.20
N SER A 112 -10.70 -5.92 14.09
CA SER A 112 -11.91 -5.11 14.18
C SER A 112 -11.73 -3.71 13.60
N HIS A 113 -10.53 -3.14 13.69
CA HIS A 113 -10.28 -1.75 13.31
C HIS A 113 -9.12 -1.59 12.32
N HIS A 114 -9.32 -0.69 11.37
CA HIS A 114 -8.24 -0.18 10.54
C HIS A 114 -7.65 1.08 11.19
N ILE A 115 -6.47 1.48 10.73
CA ILE A 115 -5.80 2.70 11.19
C ILE A 115 -6.69 3.91 10.87
N TRP A 116 -6.80 4.85 11.82
CA TRP A 116 -7.38 6.18 11.57
C TRP A 116 -6.34 7.05 10.85
N LYS A 117 -6.41 7.07 9.52
CA LYS A 117 -5.37 7.59 8.62
C LYS A 117 -5.31 9.12 8.56
N HIS A 118 -6.34 9.80 9.07
CA HIS A 118 -6.40 11.26 9.16
C HIS A 118 -5.37 11.87 10.12
N ASP A 119 -4.82 11.08 11.04
CA ASP A 119 -3.83 11.57 12.01
C ASP A 119 -2.40 11.65 11.45
N PHE A 120 -2.15 11.02 10.30
CA PHE A 120 -0.84 10.99 9.65
C PHE A 120 -0.68 12.13 8.64
N LYS A 121 0.56 12.54 8.36
CA LYS A 121 0.90 13.46 7.28
C LYS A 121 0.88 12.77 5.92
N LEU A 122 1.40 11.54 5.86
CA LEU A 122 1.56 10.82 4.60
C LEU A 122 0.23 10.24 4.09
N PRO A 123 0.09 10.09 2.76
CA PRO A 123 -1.05 9.42 2.15
C PRO A 123 -1.02 7.90 2.42
N PHE A 124 -2.22 7.34 2.63
CA PHE A 124 -2.42 5.90 2.73
C PHE A 124 -3.03 5.32 1.45
N VAL A 125 -2.57 4.12 1.11
CA VAL A 125 -3.17 3.20 0.15
C VAL A 125 -3.90 2.10 0.93
N CYS A 126 -5.12 1.74 0.53
CA CYS A 126 -5.84 0.61 1.11
C CYS A 126 -6.43 -0.32 0.04
N GLY A 127 -6.57 -1.60 0.38
CA GLY A 127 -7.25 -2.59 -0.45
C GLY A 127 -8.78 -2.58 -0.28
N CYS A 128 -9.53 -2.84 -1.36
CA CYS A 128 -10.97 -3.07 -1.33
C CYS A 128 -11.41 -4.20 -2.28
N ARG A 129 -12.57 -4.81 -1.99
CA ARG A 129 -13.23 -5.82 -2.83
C ARG A 129 -14.50 -5.31 -3.52
N ASP A 130 -15.09 -4.27 -2.95
CA ASP A 130 -16.32 -3.64 -3.43
C ASP A 130 -16.34 -2.15 -3.06
N LEU A 131 -17.36 -1.43 -3.55
CA LEU A 131 -17.51 0.00 -3.27
C LEU A 131 -17.72 0.30 -1.77
N GLY A 132 -18.41 -0.56 -1.03
CA GLY A 132 -18.66 -0.34 0.39
C GLY A 132 -17.38 -0.39 1.21
N GLU A 133 -16.50 -1.35 0.93
CA GLU A 133 -15.17 -1.43 1.54
C GLU A 133 -14.32 -0.21 1.14
N ALA A 134 -14.35 0.20 -0.13
CA ALA A 134 -13.64 1.38 -0.58
C ALA A 134 -14.07 2.66 0.15
N LEU A 135 -15.38 2.92 0.23
CA LEU A 135 -15.92 4.11 0.90
C LEU A 135 -15.58 4.13 2.39
N ARG A 136 -15.57 2.98 3.08
CA ARG A 136 -15.14 2.90 4.49
C ARG A 136 -13.66 3.26 4.64
N ARG A 137 -12.77 2.73 3.79
CA ARG A 137 -11.34 3.07 3.83
C ARG A 137 -11.08 4.55 3.53
N ILE A 138 -11.82 5.11 2.58
CA ILE A 138 -11.75 6.55 2.26
C ILE A 138 -12.25 7.39 3.45
N ALA A 139 -13.35 7.00 4.10
CA ALA A 139 -13.86 7.68 5.28
C ALA A 139 -12.84 7.68 6.45
N GLU A 140 -12.06 6.60 6.58
CA GLU A 140 -10.96 6.49 7.53
C GLU A 140 -9.70 7.28 7.14
N GLY A 141 -9.65 7.83 5.92
CA GLY A 141 -8.56 8.69 5.44
C GLY A 141 -7.62 8.08 4.41
N ALA A 142 -7.99 6.97 3.75
CA ALA A 142 -7.21 6.45 2.62
C ALA A 142 -7.27 7.42 1.43
N ALA A 143 -6.10 7.87 0.97
CA ALA A 143 -5.96 8.80 -0.15
C ALA A 143 -5.93 8.09 -1.51
N MET A 144 -5.64 6.79 -1.51
CA MET A 144 -5.58 5.93 -2.69
C MET A 144 -6.20 4.56 -2.38
N MET A 145 -6.89 3.99 -3.37
CA MET A 145 -7.49 2.67 -3.28
C MET A 145 -6.89 1.72 -4.31
N ARG A 146 -6.73 0.45 -3.93
CA ARG A 146 -6.40 -0.66 -4.84
C ARG A 146 -7.40 -1.80 -4.65
N THR A 147 -7.57 -2.64 -5.67
CA THR A 147 -8.30 -3.91 -5.50
C THR A 147 -7.44 -4.90 -4.72
N LYS A 148 -8.03 -5.68 -3.80
CA LYS A 148 -7.29 -6.71 -3.06
C LYS A 148 -6.80 -7.83 -3.97
N GLY A 149 -7.68 -8.32 -4.83
CA GLY A 149 -7.41 -9.51 -5.65
C GLY A 149 -7.09 -10.73 -4.78
N GLU A 150 -6.24 -11.62 -5.29
CA GLU A 150 -5.69 -12.75 -4.55
C GLU A 150 -4.15 -12.71 -4.65
N ALA A 151 -3.54 -11.82 -3.87
CA ALA A 151 -2.12 -11.50 -3.96
C ALA A 151 -1.23 -12.76 -3.86
N GLY A 152 -0.24 -12.89 -4.74
CA GLY A 152 0.73 -14.00 -4.73
C GLY A 152 0.30 -15.27 -5.48
N THR A 153 -0.90 -15.34 -6.06
CA THR A 153 -1.37 -16.52 -6.81
C THR A 153 -1.07 -16.51 -8.31
N GLY A 154 -0.69 -15.36 -8.86
CA GLY A 154 -0.57 -15.16 -10.30
C GLY A 154 -1.90 -15.22 -11.07
N ASN A 155 -3.03 -15.31 -10.36
CA ASN A 155 -4.36 -15.40 -10.97
C ASN A 155 -5.09 -14.06 -10.90
N ILE A 156 -5.39 -13.47 -12.08
CA ILE A 156 -6.01 -12.15 -12.20
C ILE A 156 -7.52 -12.13 -11.89
N VAL A 157 -8.17 -13.28 -11.83
CA VAL A 157 -9.64 -13.39 -11.74
C VAL A 157 -10.23 -12.60 -10.58
N GLU A 158 -9.64 -12.68 -9.38
CA GLU A 158 -10.15 -11.94 -8.21
C GLU A 158 -9.96 -10.43 -8.34
N ALA A 159 -8.86 -9.97 -8.93
CA ALA A 159 -8.66 -8.54 -9.17
C ALA A 159 -9.70 -7.98 -10.15
N VAL A 160 -9.99 -8.71 -11.24
CA VAL A 160 -11.05 -8.33 -12.20
C VAL A 160 -12.41 -8.33 -11.54
N ARG A 161 -12.71 -9.35 -10.71
CA ARG A 161 -13.97 -9.44 -9.97
C ARG A 161 -14.18 -8.22 -9.07
N HIS A 162 -13.19 -7.89 -8.24
CA HIS A 162 -13.26 -6.75 -7.34
C HIS A 162 -13.38 -5.42 -8.09
N MET A 163 -12.63 -5.24 -9.17
CA MET A 163 -12.71 -4.02 -10.00
C MET A 163 -14.11 -3.85 -10.59
N ARG A 164 -14.72 -4.93 -11.12
CA ARG A 164 -16.10 -4.91 -11.61
C ARG A 164 -17.10 -4.57 -10.51
N ALA A 165 -16.97 -5.19 -9.35
CA ALA A 165 -17.86 -4.92 -8.21
C ALA A 165 -17.81 -3.46 -7.73
N VAL A 166 -16.62 -2.85 -7.69
CA VAL A 166 -16.47 -1.42 -7.39
C VAL A 166 -17.17 -0.57 -8.45
N GLN A 167 -16.89 -0.82 -9.74
CA GLN A 167 -17.43 -0.02 -10.83
C GLN A 167 -18.95 -0.16 -11.00
N ASP A 168 -19.48 -1.36 -10.79
CA ASP A 168 -20.93 -1.62 -10.80
C ASP A 168 -21.61 -0.93 -9.61
N GLY A 169 -20.97 -0.95 -8.44
CA GLY A 169 -21.41 -0.18 -7.28
C GLY A 169 -21.49 1.32 -7.55
N ILE A 170 -20.48 1.87 -8.24
CA ILE A 170 -20.44 3.30 -8.62
C ILE A 170 -21.54 3.61 -9.62
N ARG A 171 -21.71 2.80 -10.68
CA ARG A 171 -22.72 3.01 -11.74
C ARG A 171 -24.16 2.91 -11.25
N ARG A 172 -24.39 2.26 -10.11
CA ARG A 172 -25.72 2.10 -9.51
C ARG A 172 -26.19 3.36 -8.77
N LEU A 173 -25.27 4.17 -8.26
CA LEU A 173 -25.55 5.40 -7.52
C LEU A 173 -25.78 6.57 -8.49
#